data_AF-A0A8T5FM96-F1
#
_entry.id   AF-A0A8T5FM96-F1
#
_cell.length_a   1.000
_cell.length_b   1.000
_cell.length_c   1.000
_cell.angle_alpha   90.00
_cell.angle_beta   90.00
_cell.angle_gamma   90.00
#
_symmetry.space_group_name_H-M   'P 1'
#
loop_
_entity.id
_entity.type
_entity.pdbx_description
1 polymer ?
#
loop_
_entity_poly.entity_id
_entity_poly.type
_entity_poly.pdbx_seq_one_letter_code
_entity_poly.pdbx_strand_id
1 'polypeptide(L)'
;MYNLETKKIICEIKKTNSKLVCLNLPDGLKPKAEELQKEILKETNANVILWGGSCYGSCDLPLEVKRLGVDLLIHFGHAGWQDGGKREYIIDLK
;
A
#
# COMPACT_ATOMS: atom_id res chain seq x y z
N MET A 1 11.45 1.00 -15.37
CA MET A 1 11.55 1.38 -13.94
C MET A 1 10.15 1.47 -13.35
N TYR A 2 9.86 0.70 -12.30
CA TYR A 2 8.56 0.77 -11.58
C TYR A 2 8.50 2.09 -10.79
N ASN A 3 7.49 2.92 -11.04
CA ASN A 3 7.23 4.16 -10.30
C ASN A 3 6.07 3.89 -9.35
N LEU A 4 6.32 3.84 -8.04
CA LEU A 4 5.32 3.50 -7.01
C LEU A 4 4.35 4.66 -6.69
N GLU A 5 4.33 5.70 -7.53
CA GLU A 5 3.52 6.91 -7.33
C GLU A 5 3.58 7.45 -5.88
N THR A 6 4.76 7.46 -5.26
CA THR A 6 4.93 7.78 -3.82
C THR A 6 4.24 9.09 -3.41
N LYS A 7 4.30 10.12 -4.25
CA LYS A 7 3.64 11.41 -3.99
C LYS A 7 2.12 11.28 -3.86
N LYS A 8 1.49 10.45 -4.69
CA LYS A 8 0.04 10.19 -4.66
C LYS A 8 -0.35 9.48 -3.38
N ILE A 9 0.44 8.48 -2.99
CA ILE A 9 0.27 7.74 -1.72
C ILE A 9 0.35 8.70 -0.53
N ILE A 10 1.39 9.53 -0.45
CA ILE A 10 1.57 10.50 0.64
C ILE A 10 0.39 11.49 0.67
N CYS A 11 -0.06 11.96 -0.51
CA CYS A 11 -1.21 12.86 -0.59
C CYS A 11 -2.48 12.21 -0.04
N GLU A 12 -2.75 10.95 -0.40
CA GLU A 12 -3.93 10.23 0.07
C GLU A 12 -3.87 9.95 1.58
N ILE A 13 -2.69 9.59 2.12
CA ILE A 13 -2.47 9.42 3.57
C ILE A 13 -2.77 10.73 4.32
N LYS A 14 -2.28 11.86 3.82
CA LYS A 14 -2.54 13.19 4.41
C LYS A 14 -4.02 13.55 4.33
N LYS A 15 -4.66 13.30 3.19
CA LYS A 15 -6.09 13.58 2.95
C LYS A 15 -7.01 12.76 3.83
N THR A 16 -6.71 11.48 4.03
CA THR A 16 -7.47 10.55 4.90
C THR A 16 -7.08 10.66 6.38
N ASN A 17 -6.02 11.43 6.69
CA ASN A 17 -5.43 11.55 8.02
C ASN A 17 -5.18 10.17 8.67
N SER A 18 -4.72 9.22 7.87
CA SER A 18 -4.52 7.82 8.27
C SER A 18 -3.32 7.71 9.20
N LYS A 19 -3.49 7.03 10.34
CA LYS A 19 -2.46 6.83 11.36
C LYS A 19 -1.72 5.51 11.18
N LEU A 20 -2.39 4.48 10.67
CA LEU A 20 -1.78 3.19 10.37
C LEU A 20 -2.04 2.80 8.91
N VAL A 21 -0.96 2.67 8.14
CA VAL A 21 -1.00 2.34 6.71
C VAL A 21 -0.36 0.98 6.49
N CYS A 22 -1.03 0.10 5.76
CA CYS A 22 -0.48 -1.19 5.34
C CYS A 22 -0.06 -1.13 3.88
N LEU A 23 1.19 -1.49 3.59
CA LEU A 23 1.70 -1.69 2.24
C LEU A 23 1.71 -3.18 1.93
N ASN A 24 1.02 -3.58 0.88
CA ASN A 24 1.00 -4.95 0.39
C ASN A 24 1.65 -5.01 -0.99
N LEU A 25 2.84 -5.62 -1.10
CA LEU A 25 3.64 -5.68 -2.32
C LEU A 25 4.09 -7.11 -2.63
N PRO A 26 4.28 -7.47 -3.92
CA PRO A 26 4.91 -8.72 -4.29
C PRO A 26 6.39 -8.73 -3.86
N ASP A 27 6.94 -9.93 -3.64
CA ASP A 27 8.32 -10.13 -3.15
C ASP A 27 9.37 -9.36 -3.96
N GLY A 28 9.23 -9.34 -5.28
CA GLY A 28 10.16 -8.63 -6.17
C GLY A 28 10.15 -7.10 -6.02
N LEU A 29 9.18 -6.53 -5.31
CA LEU A 29 9.07 -5.10 -5.02
C LEU A 29 9.31 -4.75 -3.54
N LYS A 30 9.58 -5.74 -2.67
CA LYS A 30 9.89 -5.50 -1.24
C LYS A 30 11.01 -4.48 -1.00
N PRO A 31 12.13 -4.48 -1.75
CA PRO A 31 13.17 -3.45 -1.56
C PRO A 31 12.65 -2.03 -1.79
N LYS A 32 11.68 -1.86 -2.70
CA LYS A 32 11.04 -0.56 -2.95
C LYS A 32 9.96 -0.23 -1.92
N ALA A 33 9.35 -1.24 -1.31
CA ALA A 33 8.43 -1.04 -0.21
C ALA A 33 9.11 -0.38 0.99
N GLU A 34 10.35 -0.79 1.30
CA GLU A 34 11.14 -0.19 2.38
C GLU A 34 11.51 1.27 2.08
N GLU A 35 11.85 1.60 0.83
CA GLU A 35 12.11 2.97 0.40
C GLU A 35 10.84 3.83 0.51
N LEU A 36 9.71 3.33 0.02
CA LEU A 36 8.40 3.98 0.14
C LEU A 36 8.00 4.18 1.60
N GLN A 37 8.21 3.17 2.45
CA GLN A 37 7.96 3.25 3.89
C GLN A 37 8.74 4.41 4.51
N LYS A 38 10.03 4.55 4.20
CA LYS A 38 10.87 5.65 4.70
C LYS A 38 10.37 7.01 4.24
N GLU A 39 9.96 7.14 2.98
CA GLU A 39 9.39 8.39 2.45
C GLU A 39 8.07 8.76 3.15
N ILE A 40 7.17 7.80 3.35
CA ILE A 40 5.90 8.02 4.05
C ILE A 40 6.15 8.45 5.51
N LEU A 41 7.04 7.77 6.22
CA LEU A 41 7.40 8.11 7.61
C LEU A 41 8.05 9.50 7.73
N LYS A 42 8.76 9.95 6.70
CA LYS A 42 9.38 11.27 6.67
C LYS A 42 8.36 12.38 6.40
N GLU A 43 7.40 12.13 5.52
CA GLU A 43 6.47 13.14 5.02
C GLU A 43 5.13 13.16 5.76
N THR A 44 4.86 12.15 6.60
CA THR A 44 3.59 11.96 7.32
C THR A 44 3.83 11.48 8.75
N ASN A 45 2.86 11.68 9.65
CA ASN A 45 2.89 11.11 11.00
C ASN A 45 2.24 9.71 11.05
N ALA A 46 2.09 9.04 9.89
CA ALA A 46 1.49 7.73 9.82
C ALA A 46 2.54 6.64 10.12
N ASN A 47 2.16 5.63 10.89
CA ASN A 47 2.90 4.39 10.99
C ASN A 47 2.63 3.52 9.76
N VAL A 48 3.66 2.82 9.31
CA VAL A 48 3.59 1.98 8.11
C VAL A 48 3.98 0.56 8.45
N ILE A 49 3.13 -0.39 8.08
CA ILE A 49 3.41 -1.83 8.19
C ILE A 49 3.52 -2.44 6.79
N LEU A 50 4.47 -3.35 6.62
CA LEU A 50 4.59 -4.16 5.41
C LEU A 50 3.81 -5.47 5.63
N TRP A 51 2.92 -5.82 4.70
CA TRP A 51 2.23 -7.11 4.74
C TRP A 51 3.25 -8.23 4.56
N GLY A 52 3.39 -9.08 5.59
CA GLY A 52 4.35 -10.18 5.62
C GLY A 52 3.78 -11.52 5.13
N GLY A 53 2.48 -11.59 4.85
CA GLY A 53 1.85 -12.79 4.28
C GLY A 53 2.29 -13.03 2.84
N SER A 54 2.07 -14.25 2.35
CA SER A 54 2.18 -14.52 0.91
C SER A 54 1.23 -13.57 0.17
N CYS A 55 1.70 -13.00 -0.94
CA CYS A 55 0.87 -12.16 -1.79
C CYS A 55 0.95 -12.68 -3.22
N TYR A 56 -0.01 -13.53 -3.60
CA TYR A 56 0.00 -14.22 -4.89
C TYR A 56 -0.70 -13.44 -6.03
N GLY A 57 -1.25 -12.25 -5.76
CA GLY A 57 -1.86 -11.40 -6.80
C GLY A 57 -2.94 -10.44 -6.28
N SER A 58 -3.70 -9.85 -7.22
CA SER A 58 -4.77 -8.86 -6.98
C SER A 58 -5.98 -9.40 -6.20
N CYS A 59 -6.11 -10.71 -6.07
CA CYS A 59 -7.18 -11.36 -5.30
C CYS A 59 -6.84 -11.50 -3.80
N ASP A 60 -5.60 -11.20 -3.41
CA ASP A 60 -5.09 -11.39 -2.05
C ASP A 60 -5.10 -10.06 -1.28
N LEU A 61 -6.29 -9.46 -1.21
CA LEU A 61 -6.55 -8.31 -0.37
C LEU A 61 -6.67 -8.79 1.06
N PRO A 62 -5.74 -8.41 1.96
CA PRO A 62 -5.78 -8.88 3.32
C PRO A 62 -6.85 -8.10 4.08
N LEU A 63 -8.12 -8.46 3.91
CA LEU A 63 -9.26 -7.86 4.63
C LEU A 63 -9.08 -7.97 6.16
N GLU A 64 -8.24 -8.91 6.59
CA GLU A 64 -7.78 -9.08 7.97
C GLU A 64 -7.03 -7.85 8.51
N VAL A 65 -6.40 -7.02 7.66
CA VAL A 65 -5.69 -5.81 8.10
C VAL A 65 -6.62 -4.78 8.75
N LYS A 66 -7.90 -4.78 8.38
CA LYS A 66 -8.89 -3.92 9.05
C LYS A 66 -9.04 -4.31 10.53
N ARG A 67 -8.91 -5.61 10.86
CA ARG A 67 -8.93 -6.08 12.27
C ARG A 67 -7.67 -5.69 13.04
N LEU A 68 -6.57 -5.41 12.34
CA LEU A 68 -5.33 -4.89 12.93
C LEU A 68 -5.39 -3.37 13.19
N GLY A 69 -6.51 -2.71 12.89
CA GLY A 69 -6.66 -1.27 13.05
C GLY A 69 -5.96 -0.45 11.96
N VAL A 70 -5.71 -1.06 10.79
CA VAL A 70 -5.18 -0.35 9.63
C VAL A 70 -6.24 0.59 9.08
N ASP A 71 -5.86 1.86 8.94
CA ASP A 71 -6.71 2.92 8.39
C ASP A 71 -6.68 2.93 6.85
N LEU A 72 -5.53 2.61 6.25
CA LEU A 72 -5.33 2.66 4.80
C LEU A 72 -4.55 1.45 4.31
N LEU A 73 -5.09 0.74 3.33
CA LEU A 73 -4.38 -0.34 2.63
C LEU A 73 -3.95 0.14 1.25
N ILE A 74 -2.67 -0.04 0.96
CA ILE A 74 -2.08 0.23 -0.35
C ILE A 74 -1.60 -1.10 -0.90
N HIS A 75 -2.34 -1.63 -1.86
CA HIS A 75 -2.04 -2.91 -2.49
C HIS A 75 -1.44 -2.69 -3.88
N PHE A 76 -0.22 -3.20 -4.07
CA PHE A 76 0.48 -3.21 -5.34
C PHE A 76 0.31 -4.61 -5.95
N GLY A 77 -0.46 -4.69 -7.02
CA GLY A 77 -0.83 -5.96 -7.65
C GLY A 77 -0.44 -5.96 -9.12
N HIS A 78 0.11 -7.08 -9.59
CA HIS A 78 0.29 -7.37 -11.00
C HIS A 78 -0.81 -8.32 -11.45
N ALA A 79 -1.97 -7.79 -11.83
CA ALA A 79 -2.92 -8.54 -12.61
C ALA A 79 -3.39 -7.66 -13.77
N GLY A 80 -2.86 -7.94 -14.96
CA GLY A 80 -3.55 -7.53 -16.16
C GLY A 80 -4.82 -8.36 -16.26
N TRP A 81 -5.97 -7.79 -15.91
CA TRP A 81 -7.21 -7.92 -16.67
C TRP A 81 -8.31 -7.01 -16.10
N GLN A 82 -8.91 -6.23 -17.02
CA GLN A 82 -10.13 -5.42 -16.93
C GLN A 82 -10.20 -4.15 -16.03
N ASP A 83 -9.09 -3.61 -15.48
CA ASP A 83 -9.12 -2.33 -14.73
C ASP A 83 -8.26 -1.19 -15.33
N GLY A 84 -8.15 -1.15 -16.66
CA GLY A 84 -7.54 0.00 -17.37
C GLY A 84 -6.05 0.24 -17.11
N GLY A 85 -5.30 -0.76 -16.61
CA GLY A 85 -3.85 -0.68 -16.42
C GLY A 85 -3.38 -0.08 -15.10
N LYS A 86 -4.27 0.09 -14.11
CA LYS A 86 -3.86 0.47 -12.75
C LYS A 86 -3.05 -0.65 -12.09
N ARG A 87 -1.96 -0.28 -11.41
CA ARG A 87 -1.00 -1.21 -10.80
C ARG A 87 -1.01 -1.15 -9.27
N GLU A 88 -1.69 -0.16 -8.72
CA GLU A 88 -1.86 0.09 -7.30
C GLU A 88 -3.31 0.41 -6.94
N TYR A 89 -3.79 -0.17 -5.85
CA TYR A 89 -5.13 0.03 -5.28
C TYR A 89 -4.98 0.65 -3.91
N ILE A 90 -5.56 1.84 -3.71
CA ILE A 90 -5.62 2.52 -2.42
C ILE A 90 -7.02 2.34 -1.87
N ILE A 91 -7.13 1.71 -0.71
CA ILE A 91 -8.39 1.38 -0.06
C ILE A 91 -8.40 2.01 1.32
N ASP A 92 -9.29 2.99 1.49
CA ASP A 92 -9.60 3.56 2.80
C ASP A 92 -10.41 2.53 3.60
N LEU A 93 -9.92 2.18 4.79
CA LEU A 93 -10.49 1.16 5.66
C LEU A 93 -11.11 1.76 6.92
N LYS A 94 -11.01 3.08 7.12
CA LYS A 94 -11.70 3.79 8.20
C LYS A 94 -13.23 3.64 8.14
#